data_AF-A0A5C7WUT4-F1
#
_entry.id   AF-A0A5C7WUT4-F1
#
_cell.length_a   1.000
_cell.length_b   1.000
_cell.length_c   1.000
_cell.angle_alpha   90.00
_cell.angle_beta   90.00
_cell.angle_gamma   90.00
#
_symmetry.space_group_name_H-M   'P 1'
#
loop_
_entity.id
_entity.type
_entity.pdbx_description
1 polymer ?
#
loop_
_entity_poly.entity_id
_entity_poly.type
_entity_poly.pdbx_seq_one_letter_code
_entity_poly.pdbx_strand_id
1 'polypeptide(L)'
;GQRGDRRPPGAEKYYPQVDDAILEATGVPRDQTIVMTADYSFLSYYPYFGFQGLTSHYANPLAQFDARAAAIESWGTITDPEEFVRALDALPYPAPTVFLMRRGGAAGAAETYTLRLAEDVYPNQPNVRRYTVELAAGLFAEPHFTVRTIGPFVLAIRNPR
;
A
#
# COMPACT_ATOMS: atom_id res chain seq x y z
N GLY A 1 28.20 14.71 2.22
CA GLY A 1 28.28 15.24 3.58
C GLY A 1 27.77 14.19 4.55
N GLN A 2 28.46 13.96 5.67
CA GLN A 2 27.96 13.07 6.73
C GLN A 2 26.87 13.80 7.53
N ARG A 3 25.69 13.18 7.68
CA ARG A 3 24.60 13.73 8.50
C ARG A 3 24.93 13.56 9.99
N GLY A 4 24.72 14.60 10.79
CA GLY A 4 25.09 14.65 12.21
C GLY A 4 24.22 13.80 13.15
N ASP A 5 23.17 13.14 12.65
CA ASP A 5 22.22 12.36 13.46
C ASP A 5 22.58 10.88 13.61
N ARG A 6 23.62 10.39 12.92
CA ARG A 6 24.13 8.98 12.95
C ARG A 6 23.05 7.91 12.74
N ARG A 7 21.86 8.27 12.27
CA ARG A 7 20.79 7.32 11.99
C ARG A 7 21.02 6.71 10.61
N PRO A 8 20.70 5.41 10.43
CA PRO A 8 20.69 4.84 9.09
C PRO A 8 19.80 5.72 8.20
N PRO A 9 20.21 5.96 6.94
CA PRO A 9 19.38 6.71 6.01
C PRO A 9 17.99 6.06 5.96
N GLY A 10 16.96 6.88 6.09
CA GLY A 10 15.59 6.41 6.19
C GLY A 10 15.18 5.61 4.95
N ALA A 11 14.01 4.98 5.04
CA ALA A 11 13.51 4.10 3.99
C ALA A 11 13.39 4.82 2.62
N GLU A 12 13.31 6.15 2.63
CA GLU A 12 13.21 7.03 1.47
C GLU A 12 14.37 6.87 0.48
N LYS A 13 15.54 6.41 0.93
CA LYS A 13 16.68 6.13 0.03
C LYS A 13 16.36 5.06 -1.01
N TYR A 14 15.36 4.23 -0.76
CA TYR A 14 14.90 3.17 -1.67
C TYR A 14 13.80 3.65 -2.62
N TYR A 15 13.23 4.84 -2.43
CA TYR A 15 12.13 5.32 -3.28
C TYR A 15 12.48 5.41 -4.77
N PRO A 16 13.68 5.87 -5.19
CA PRO A 16 14.04 5.85 -6.60
C PRO A 16 14.02 4.43 -7.19
N GLN A 17 14.50 3.44 -6.45
CA GLN A 17 14.50 2.05 -6.90
C GLN A 17 13.08 1.46 -6.97
N VAL A 18 12.19 1.83 -6.03
CA VAL A 18 10.78 1.44 -6.06
C VAL A 18 10.08 2.04 -7.29
N ASP A 19 10.30 3.33 -7.53
CA ASP A 19 9.75 4.08 -8.66
C ASP A 19 10.19 3.50 -10.01
N ASP A 20 11.49 3.28 -10.19
CA ASP A 20 12.04 2.63 -11.38
C ASP A 20 11.41 1.25 -11.62
N ALA A 21 11.27 0.45 -10.55
CA ALA A 21 10.66 -0.88 -10.64
C ALA A 21 9.18 -0.84 -11.05
N ILE A 22 8.42 0.16 -10.61
CA ILE A 22 7.02 0.36 -11.04
C ILE A 22 6.97 0.72 -12.52
N LEU A 23 7.78 1.68 -12.96
CA LEU A 23 7.78 2.13 -14.35
C LEU A 23 8.22 1.03 -15.31
N GLU A 24 9.26 0.28 -14.95
CA GLU A 24 9.76 -0.86 -15.72
C GLU A 24 8.70 -1.95 -15.88
N ALA A 25 8.02 -2.32 -14.79
CA ALA A 25 7.06 -3.42 -14.81
C ALA A 25 5.71 -3.05 -15.44
N THR A 26 5.25 -1.81 -15.27
CA THR A 26 3.94 -1.39 -15.75
C THR A 26 3.99 -0.75 -17.14
N GLY A 27 5.07 -0.03 -17.47
CA GLY A 27 5.13 0.84 -18.65
C GLY A 27 4.13 2.01 -18.62
N VAL A 28 3.45 2.24 -17.48
CA VAL A 28 2.40 3.26 -17.33
C VAL A 28 2.97 4.50 -16.63
N PRO A 29 2.63 5.72 -17.06
CA PRO A 29 3.01 6.95 -16.35
C PRO A 29 2.56 6.97 -14.88
N ARG A 30 3.31 7.70 -14.05
CA ARG A 30 3.06 7.79 -12.60
C ARG A 30 1.66 8.33 -12.30
N ASP A 31 1.27 9.39 -13.00
CA ASP A 31 -0.03 10.06 -12.93
C ASP A 31 -1.18 9.29 -13.60
N GLN A 32 -0.96 8.00 -13.90
CA GLN A 32 -1.98 7.07 -14.37
C GLN A 32 -1.92 5.74 -13.61
N THR A 33 -0.97 5.58 -12.70
CA THR A 33 -0.75 4.38 -11.92
C THR A 33 -1.32 4.55 -10.52
N ILE A 34 -2.21 3.64 -10.13
CA ILE A 34 -2.86 3.66 -8.82
C ILE A 34 -2.07 2.77 -7.86
N VAL A 35 -1.53 3.39 -6.81
CA VAL A 35 -0.69 2.76 -5.80
C VAL A 35 -1.45 2.65 -4.48
N MET A 36 -1.61 1.43 -3.97
CA MET A 36 -1.99 1.20 -2.57
C MET A 36 -0.74 1.24 -1.70
N THR A 37 -0.66 2.23 -0.81
CA THR A 37 0.43 2.33 0.18
C THR A 37 0.00 3.08 1.43
N ALA A 38 0.66 2.77 2.54
CA ALA A 38 0.59 3.54 3.78
C ALA A 38 1.84 4.42 3.99
N ASP A 39 2.84 4.35 3.09
CA ASP A 39 4.04 5.17 3.12
C ASP A 39 3.82 6.47 2.30
N TYR A 40 2.96 7.36 2.80
CA TYR A 40 2.51 8.58 2.09
C TYR A 40 3.62 9.55 1.67
N SER A 41 4.79 9.51 2.32
CA SER A 41 5.97 10.25 1.87
C SER A 41 6.39 9.84 0.47
N PHE A 42 6.26 8.56 0.10
CA PHE A 42 6.52 8.10 -1.27
C PHE A 42 5.66 8.85 -2.30
N LEU A 43 4.37 9.00 -2.02
CA LEU A 43 3.41 9.75 -2.85
C LEU A 43 3.68 11.25 -2.88
N SER A 44 4.47 11.78 -1.94
CA SER A 44 4.90 13.20 -1.95
C SER A 44 6.15 13.42 -2.82
N TYR A 45 6.96 12.38 -3.05
CA TYR A 45 8.13 12.44 -3.95
C TYR A 45 7.76 12.11 -5.39
N TYR A 46 6.81 11.19 -5.60
CA TYR A 46 6.42 10.70 -6.92
C TYR A 46 4.91 10.84 -7.10
N PRO A 47 4.43 11.45 -8.21
CA PRO A 47 3.03 11.82 -8.42
C PRO A 47 2.15 10.63 -8.82
N TYR A 48 2.22 9.53 -8.08
CA TYR A 48 1.32 8.39 -8.20
C TYR A 48 -0.05 8.70 -7.61
N PHE A 49 -1.10 8.09 -8.16
CA PHE A 49 -2.43 8.16 -7.55
C PHE A 49 -2.50 7.22 -6.34
N GLY A 50 -2.53 7.80 -5.14
CA GLY A 50 -2.76 7.04 -3.92
C GLY A 50 -4.19 6.47 -3.89
N PHE A 51 -4.31 5.17 -3.65
CA PHE A 51 -5.62 4.51 -3.56
C PHE A 51 -6.42 4.93 -2.31
N GLN A 52 -5.73 5.27 -1.22
CA GLN A 52 -6.31 5.74 0.04
C GLN A 52 -5.54 6.97 0.55
N GLY A 53 -6.21 7.86 1.28
CA GLY A 53 -5.60 9.04 1.90
C GLY A 53 -5.06 8.78 3.31
N LEU A 54 -4.17 9.66 3.81
CA LEU A 54 -3.61 9.53 5.16
C LEU A 54 -4.62 9.81 6.27
N THR A 55 -5.53 10.77 6.08
CA THR A 55 -6.57 11.13 7.05
C THR A 55 -7.89 11.41 6.36
N SER A 56 -8.99 11.01 7.00
CA SER A 56 -10.36 11.28 6.51
C SER A 56 -10.70 12.77 6.51
N HIS A 57 -10.16 13.55 7.46
CA HIS A 57 -10.48 14.97 7.65
C HIS A 57 -10.27 15.87 6.42
N TYR A 58 -9.37 15.47 5.51
CA TYR A 58 -9.09 16.20 4.27
C TYR A 58 -9.52 15.42 3.02
N ALA A 59 -10.17 14.27 3.20
CA ALA A 59 -10.72 13.53 2.09
C ALA A 59 -11.96 14.27 1.58
N ASN A 60 -11.97 14.57 0.29
CA ASN A 60 -13.20 14.98 -0.39
C ASN A 60 -14.26 13.90 -0.13
N PRO A 61 -15.52 14.22 0.23
CA PRO A 61 -16.59 13.23 0.36
C PRO A 61 -16.73 12.31 -0.88
N LEU A 62 -16.42 12.82 -2.08
CA LEU A 62 -16.38 12.03 -3.32
C LEU A 62 -15.23 11.03 -3.39
N ALA A 63 -14.19 11.17 -2.56
CA ALA A 63 -13.09 10.22 -2.47
C ALA A 63 -13.48 8.90 -1.79
N GLN A 64 -14.66 8.84 -1.16
CA GLN A 64 -15.21 7.63 -0.52
C GLN A 64 -14.21 6.97 0.45
N PHE A 65 -13.58 7.78 1.31
CA PHE A 65 -12.51 7.36 2.22
C PHE A 65 -12.89 6.13 3.04
N ASP A 66 -14.07 6.16 3.68
CA ASP A 66 -14.53 5.08 4.56
C ASP A 66 -14.83 3.79 3.76
N ALA A 67 -15.38 3.90 2.55
CA ALA A 67 -15.63 2.74 1.70
C ALA A 67 -14.32 2.09 1.24
N ARG A 68 -13.30 2.90 0.91
CA ARG A 68 -11.95 2.41 0.57
C ARG A 68 -11.27 1.79 1.78
N ALA A 69 -11.38 2.39 2.96
CA ALA A 69 -10.85 1.83 4.21
C ALA A 69 -11.47 0.45 4.50
N ALA A 70 -12.80 0.36 4.44
CA ALA A 70 -13.54 -0.89 4.63
C ALA A 70 -13.15 -1.95 3.59
N ALA A 71 -12.95 -1.57 2.32
CA ALA A 71 -12.46 -2.47 1.30
C ALA A 71 -11.05 -3.01 1.65
N ILE A 72 -10.12 -2.14 2.04
CA ILE A 72 -8.76 -2.54 2.42
C ILE A 72 -8.78 -3.48 3.62
N GLU A 73 -9.58 -3.17 4.64
CA GLU A 73 -9.76 -4.02 5.82
C GLU A 73 -10.33 -5.40 5.46
N SER A 74 -11.31 -5.44 4.55
CA SER A 74 -11.89 -6.70 4.09
C SER A 74 -10.88 -7.60 3.39
N TRP A 75 -9.84 -7.05 2.75
CA TRP A 75 -8.79 -7.86 2.13
C TRP A 75 -7.95 -8.63 3.15
N GLY A 76 -7.86 -8.13 4.39
CA GLY A 76 -7.12 -8.80 5.48
C GLY A 76 -7.76 -10.09 5.97
N THR A 77 -9.02 -10.36 5.60
CA THR A 77 -9.70 -11.63 5.93
C THR A 77 -9.66 -12.64 4.78
N ILE A 78 -9.20 -12.22 3.60
CA ILE A 78 -9.09 -13.08 2.43
C ILE A 78 -7.86 -13.98 2.57
N THR A 79 -8.04 -15.26 2.22
CA THR A 79 -6.94 -16.24 2.22
C THR A 79 -6.70 -16.88 0.85
N ASP A 80 -7.67 -16.77 -0.06
CA ASP A 80 -7.57 -17.25 -1.45
C ASP A 80 -7.10 -16.11 -2.38
N PRO A 81 -5.97 -16.28 -3.10
CA PRO A 81 -5.50 -15.28 -4.07
C PRO A 81 -6.51 -14.98 -5.18
N GLU A 82 -7.28 -15.97 -5.62
CA GLU A 82 -8.32 -15.76 -6.65
C GLU A 82 -9.46 -14.91 -6.11
N GLU A 83 -9.84 -15.10 -4.85
CA GLU A 83 -10.81 -14.25 -4.16
C GLU A 83 -10.31 -12.81 -4.02
N PHE A 84 -9.03 -12.63 -3.69
CA PHE A 84 -8.43 -11.30 -3.59
C PHE A 84 -8.49 -10.57 -4.94
N VAL A 85 -8.16 -11.24 -6.04
CA VAL A 85 -8.25 -10.66 -7.39
C VAL A 85 -9.70 -10.32 -7.76
N ARG A 86 -10.66 -11.19 -7.46
CA ARG A 86 -12.09 -10.90 -7.66
C ARG A 86 -12.55 -9.69 -6.84
N ALA A 87 -12.08 -9.58 -5.59
CA ALA A 87 -12.41 -8.44 -4.73
C ALA A 87 -11.87 -7.11 -5.31
N LEU A 88 -10.66 -7.12 -5.87
CA LEU A 88 -10.10 -5.95 -6.56
C LEU A 88 -10.90 -5.58 -7.81
N ASP A 89 -11.35 -6.57 -8.60
CA ASP A 89 -12.13 -6.32 -9.81
C ASP A 89 -13.57 -5.88 -9.57
N ALA A 90 -14.12 -6.23 -8.41
CA ALA A 90 -15.45 -5.83 -7.99
C ALA A 90 -15.50 -4.40 -7.41
N LEU A 91 -14.36 -3.71 -7.28
CA LEU A 91 -14.32 -2.35 -6.76
C LEU A 91 -15.13 -1.40 -7.68
N PRO A 92 -15.95 -0.50 -7.12
CA PRO A 92 -16.73 0.46 -7.90
C PRO A 92 -15.88 1.59 -8.52
N TYR A 93 -14.57 1.58 -8.25
CA TYR A 93 -13.58 2.53 -8.74
C TYR A 93 -12.35 1.77 -9.24
N PRO A 94 -11.49 2.40 -10.05
CA PRO A 94 -10.27 1.77 -10.53
C PRO A 94 -9.44 1.17 -9.38
N ALA A 95 -9.14 -0.13 -9.49
CA ALA A 95 -8.37 -0.88 -8.51
C ALA A 95 -6.90 -0.43 -8.49
N PRO A 96 -6.20 -0.56 -7.34
CA PRO A 96 -4.76 -0.41 -7.32
C PRO A 96 -4.12 -1.53 -8.13
N THR A 97 -3.17 -1.17 -9.00
CA THR A 97 -2.35 -2.12 -9.77
C THR A 97 -0.98 -2.32 -9.12
N VAL A 98 -0.62 -1.45 -8.18
CA VAL A 98 0.64 -1.49 -7.45
C VAL A 98 0.35 -1.44 -5.96
N PHE A 99 0.98 -2.33 -5.19
CA PHE A 99 0.93 -2.35 -3.74
C PHE A 99 2.35 -2.15 -3.20
N LEU A 100 2.56 -1.05 -2.47
CA LEU A 100 3.81 -0.75 -1.78
C LEU A 100 3.59 -0.87 -0.28
N MET A 101 4.06 -1.99 0.28
CA MET A 101 3.77 -2.44 1.64
C MET A 101 5.06 -2.66 2.43
N ARG A 102 4.94 -3.00 3.71
CA ARG A 102 6.05 -3.45 4.56
C ARG A 102 5.85 -4.90 4.98
N ARG A 103 6.94 -5.65 5.18
CA ARG A 103 6.83 -7.00 5.79
C ARG A 103 6.31 -6.90 7.22
N GLY A 104 5.32 -7.73 7.52
CA GLY A 104 4.82 -8.01 8.87
C GLY A 104 5.10 -9.45 9.28
N GLY A 105 4.42 -9.89 10.34
CA GLY A 105 4.57 -11.22 10.92
C GLY A 105 5.67 -11.29 11.99
N ALA A 106 5.36 -11.95 13.11
CA ALA A 106 6.37 -12.32 14.09
C ALA A 106 7.26 -13.43 13.54
N ALA A 107 8.50 -13.55 14.04
CA ALA A 107 9.39 -14.65 13.67
C ALA A 107 8.70 -16.01 13.93
N GLY A 108 8.54 -16.82 12.89
CA GLY A 108 7.88 -18.13 12.96
C GLY A 108 6.37 -18.13 12.66
N ALA A 109 5.76 -16.98 12.35
CA ALA A 109 4.41 -16.88 11.82
C ALA A 109 4.39 -16.91 10.28
N ALA A 110 3.19 -17.09 9.69
CA ALA A 110 2.99 -16.93 8.26
C ALA A 110 3.39 -15.51 7.82
N GLU A 111 4.01 -15.39 6.64
CA GLU A 111 4.44 -14.09 6.13
C GLU A 111 3.22 -13.22 5.79
N THR A 112 3.21 -11.99 6.31
CA THR A 112 2.21 -10.98 5.99
C THR A 112 2.85 -9.71 5.43
N TYR A 113 2.09 -8.97 4.64
CA TYR A 113 2.42 -7.62 4.22
C TYR A 113 1.47 -6.65 4.92
N THR A 114 1.98 -5.49 5.31
CA THR A 114 1.28 -4.59 6.23
C THR A 114 1.05 -3.23 5.62
N LEU A 115 -0.13 -2.68 5.90
CA LEU A 115 -0.55 -1.32 5.58
C LEU A 115 -0.97 -0.65 6.89
N ARG A 116 -0.21 0.35 7.33
CA ARG A 116 -0.49 1.09 8.56
C ARG A 116 -1.38 2.32 8.26
N LEU A 117 -2.67 2.10 8.27
CA LEU A 117 -3.69 3.10 7.97
C LEU A 117 -3.99 4.00 9.19
N ALA A 118 -4.80 5.02 8.95
CA ALA A 118 -5.32 5.89 9.99
C ALA A 118 -6.82 6.11 9.80
N GLU A 119 -7.55 6.21 10.91
CA GLU A 119 -8.98 6.53 10.96
C GLU A 119 -9.23 7.67 11.96
N ASP A 120 -10.34 8.37 11.76
CA ASP A 120 -10.83 9.39 12.69
C ASP A 120 -11.71 8.75 13.76
N VAL A 121 -11.41 9.05 15.03
CA VAL A 121 -12.07 8.52 16.21
C VAL A 121 -12.64 9.63 17.10
N TYR A 122 -12.89 10.83 16.56
CA TYR A 122 -13.54 11.93 17.27
C TYR A 122 -14.83 11.47 17.99
N PRO A 123 -15.09 11.88 19.26
CA PRO A 123 -14.40 12.93 20.03
C PRO A 123 -13.21 12.47 20.88
N ASN A 124 -12.67 11.26 20.68
CA ASN A 124 -11.51 10.80 21.47
C ASN A 124 -10.28 11.71 21.29
N GLN A 125 -9.41 11.76 22.31
CA GLN A 125 -8.09 12.40 22.23
C GLN A 125 -6.99 11.36 22.46
N PRO A 126 -6.10 11.11 21.48
CA PRO A 126 -6.03 11.72 20.15
C PRO A 126 -7.22 11.33 19.24
N ASN A 127 -7.61 12.22 18.33
CA ASN A 127 -8.74 12.02 17.40
C ASN A 127 -8.39 11.19 16.17
N VAL A 128 -7.11 10.86 15.97
CA VAL A 128 -6.66 9.95 14.91
C VAL A 128 -6.09 8.69 15.54
N ARG A 129 -6.64 7.54 15.18
CA ARG A 129 -6.12 6.22 15.54
C ARG A 129 -5.38 5.64 14.35
N ARG A 130 -4.18 5.09 14.59
CA ARG A 130 -3.48 4.27 13.59
C ARG A 130 -3.79 2.81 13.84
N TYR A 131 -4.05 2.08 12.77
CA TYR A 131 -4.27 0.64 12.80
C TYR A 131 -3.49 -0.02 11.66
N THR A 132 -3.27 -1.31 11.77
CA THR A 132 -2.54 -2.08 10.76
C THR A 132 -3.49 -3.07 10.13
N VAL A 133 -3.57 -3.04 8.80
CA VAL A 133 -4.14 -4.13 8.02
C VAL A 133 -3.00 -5.06 7.63
N GLU A 134 -3.12 -6.34 7.99
CA GLU A 134 -2.22 -7.39 7.58
C GLU A 134 -2.85 -8.17 6.43
N LEU A 135 -2.12 -8.31 5.33
CA LEU A 135 -2.51 -9.08 4.16
C LEU A 135 -1.61 -10.32 4.09
N ALA A 136 -2.18 -11.51 3.91
CA ALA A 136 -1.37 -12.71 3.74
C ALA A 136 -0.49 -12.57 2.49
N ALA A 137 0.82 -12.87 2.60
CA ALA A 137 1.75 -12.74 1.48
C ALA A 137 1.32 -13.58 0.27
N GLY A 138 0.68 -14.74 0.51
CA GLY A 138 0.16 -15.63 -0.52
C GLY A 138 -0.88 -14.99 -1.45
N LEU A 139 -1.58 -13.93 -1.02
CA LEU A 139 -2.53 -13.19 -1.87
C LEU A 139 -1.87 -12.56 -3.09
N PHE A 140 -0.55 -12.33 -3.03
CA PHE A 140 0.25 -11.72 -4.08
C PHE A 140 1.11 -12.74 -4.84
N ALA A 141 0.73 -14.01 -4.83
CA ALA A 141 1.44 -15.04 -5.59
C ALA A 141 1.17 -14.94 -7.10
N GLU A 142 2.04 -15.57 -7.88
CA GLU A 142 1.80 -15.83 -9.30
C GLU A 142 0.51 -16.66 -9.49
N PRO A 143 -0.20 -16.50 -10.63
CA PRO A 143 0.15 -15.70 -11.80
C PRO A 143 -0.29 -14.23 -11.70
N HIS A 144 -1.02 -13.84 -10.65
CA HIS A 144 -1.73 -12.55 -10.61
C HIS A 144 -0.85 -11.36 -10.26
N PHE A 145 0.26 -11.60 -9.55
CA PHE A 145 1.18 -10.54 -9.12
C PHE A 145 2.63 -10.93 -9.33
N THR A 146 3.47 -9.93 -9.59
CA THR A 146 4.92 -10.00 -9.49
C THR A 146 5.36 -9.27 -8.22
N VAL A 147 6.10 -9.94 -7.33
CA VAL A 147 6.53 -9.39 -6.04
C VAL A 147 8.04 -9.17 -6.01
N ARG A 148 8.47 -7.98 -5.60
CA ARG A 148 9.88 -7.60 -5.40
C ARG A 148 10.07 -7.04 -3.99
N THR A 149 11.17 -7.42 -3.33
CA THR A 149 11.59 -6.80 -2.06
C THR A 149 12.65 -5.75 -2.34
N ILE A 150 12.42 -4.51 -1.89
CA ILE A 150 13.31 -3.37 -2.12
C ILE A 150 13.56 -2.69 -0.78
N GLY A 151 14.69 -3.00 -0.14
CA GLY A 151 14.98 -2.53 1.21
C GLY A 151 13.89 -3.00 2.20
N PRO A 152 13.24 -2.08 2.94
CA PRO A 152 12.15 -2.43 3.87
C PRO A 152 10.79 -2.62 3.17
N PHE A 153 10.71 -2.39 1.85
CA PHE A 153 9.46 -2.43 1.11
C PHE A 153 9.22 -3.77 0.43
N VAL A 154 7.96 -4.15 0.36
CA VAL A 154 7.44 -5.17 -0.53
C VAL A 154 6.62 -4.46 -1.61
N LEU A 155 7.05 -4.62 -2.85
CA LEU A 155 6.40 -4.09 -4.03
C LEU A 155 5.72 -5.25 -4.76
N ALA A 156 4.40 -5.31 -4.72
CA ALA A 156 3.61 -6.25 -5.49
C ALA A 156 2.91 -5.51 -6.64
N ILE A 157 3.13 -5.95 -7.87
CA ILE A 157 2.57 -5.34 -9.08
C ILE A 157 1.66 -6.36 -9.73
N ARG A 158 0.42 -5.97 -10.00
CA ARG A 158 -0.57 -6.82 -10.64
C ARG A 158 -0.15 -7.08 -12.08
N ASN A 159 -0.11 -8.35 -12.46
CA ASN A 159 0.22 -8.76 -13.82
C ASN A 159 -0.97 -8.47 -14.75
N PRO A 160 -0.72 -8.10 -16.02
CA PRO A 160 -1.77 -8.04 -17.04
C PRO A 160 -2.45 -9.41 -17.15
N ARG A 161 -3.76 -9.40 -17.39
CA ARG A 161 -4.51 -10.60 -17.75
C ARG A 161 -4.18 -11.07 -19.17
#